data_AF-A0A2E3U7U2-F1
#
_entry.id   AF-A0A2E3U7U2-F1
#
_cell.length_a   1.000
_cell.length_b   1.000
_cell.length_c   1.000
_cell.angle_alpha   90.00
_cell.angle_beta   90.00
_cell.angle_gamma   90.00
#
_symmetry.space_group_name_H-M   'P 1'
#
loop_
_entity.id
_entity.type
_entity.pdbx_description
1 polymer ?
#
loop_
_entity_poly.entity_id
_entity_poly.type
_entity_poly.pdbx_seq_one_letter_code
_entity_poly.pdbx_strand_id
1 'polypeptide(L)'
;MPALRLVVSQCVKGSPVKPSLLLCVLSLSLATTPALLPAGARAAAEPATASQGALSETDRLSALLADLTTFRADVRQLITESSGGVLEESDILFMLKRPHGFYWETLAPFAELIVTNGDTLWNYQPDLLQLTIDDWNPDESELAAQLLGGETEAIADDYSIQAVPVSDDDWEFVLRPLDPASLYERVMLYFTDNLLESILLINTNGQRTLWEFYNRQINEPIDDAVFTFDPPEDNFLDVIDNRTAAHDETDQL
;
A
#
# COMPACT_ATOMS: atom_id res chain seq x y z
N MET A 1 -1.56 -36.19 -20.91
CA MET A 1 -0.82 -35.05 -20.33
C MET A 1 0.64 -35.17 -20.74
N PRO A 2 1.16 -34.33 -21.66
CA PRO A 2 2.57 -34.31 -22.03
C PRO A 2 3.37 -33.45 -21.03
N ALA A 3 4.59 -33.89 -20.69
CA ALA A 3 5.50 -33.13 -19.83
C ALA A 3 6.25 -32.05 -20.63
N LEU A 4 6.24 -30.81 -20.13
CA LEU A 4 6.97 -29.69 -20.75
C LEU A 4 8.38 -29.60 -20.18
N ARG A 5 9.38 -29.50 -21.07
CA ARG A 5 10.80 -29.57 -20.73
C ARG A 5 11.39 -28.15 -20.69
N LEU A 6 11.83 -27.68 -19.53
CA LEU A 6 12.45 -26.37 -19.40
C LEU A 6 13.86 -26.37 -20.03
N VAL A 7 14.15 -25.41 -20.90
CA VAL A 7 15.49 -25.21 -21.47
C VAL A 7 16.02 -23.86 -20.98
N VAL A 8 17.03 -23.90 -20.12
CA VAL A 8 17.71 -22.70 -19.62
C VAL A 8 18.74 -22.27 -20.66
N SER A 9 18.56 -21.08 -21.26
CA SER A 9 19.53 -20.49 -22.18
C SER A 9 20.41 -19.48 -21.45
N GLN A 10 21.72 -19.73 -21.41
CA GLN A 10 22.70 -18.84 -20.78
C GLN A 10 23.06 -17.69 -21.73
N CYS A 11 22.98 -16.45 -21.25
CA CYS A 11 23.48 -15.29 -21.99
C CYS A 11 24.98 -15.06 -21.74
N VAL A 12 25.76 -15.04 -22.82
CA VAL A 12 27.22 -14.89 -22.81
C VAL A 12 27.63 -13.40 -22.79
N LYS A 13 28.62 -13.04 -21.97
CA LYS A 13 29.26 -11.70 -21.98
C LYS A 13 30.10 -11.50 -23.24
N GLY A 14 29.93 -10.37 -23.94
CA GLY A 14 30.71 -9.98 -25.12
C GLY A 14 31.04 -8.48 -25.15
N SER A 15 32.33 -8.19 -25.32
CA SER A 15 33.08 -6.91 -25.23
C SER A 15 32.49 -5.63 -25.87
N PRO A 16 32.94 -4.43 -25.43
CA PRO A 16 32.57 -3.13 -26.01
C PRO A 16 33.42 -2.76 -27.24
N VAL A 17 32.86 -1.95 -28.14
CA VAL A 17 33.55 -1.40 -29.32
C VAL A 17 33.44 0.13 -29.36
N LYS A 18 34.60 0.81 -29.44
CA LYS A 18 34.80 2.18 -29.96
C LYS A 18 35.41 2.03 -31.37
N PRO A 19 35.11 2.90 -32.37
CA PRO A 19 35.50 4.32 -32.38
C PRO A 19 34.33 5.22 -32.89
N SER A 20 34.46 6.50 -33.29
CA SER A 20 35.62 7.40 -33.48
C SER A 20 35.22 8.88 -33.29
N LEU A 21 36.16 9.81 -33.46
CA LEU A 21 35.89 11.21 -33.80
C LEU A 21 35.87 11.40 -35.33
N LEU A 22 35.05 12.33 -35.82
CA LEU A 22 35.38 13.09 -37.03
C LEU A 22 35.01 14.57 -36.85
N LEU A 23 35.94 15.44 -37.21
CA LEU A 23 35.89 16.90 -37.08
C LEU A 23 35.79 17.48 -38.49
N CYS A 24 34.81 18.34 -38.81
CA CYS A 24 34.80 19.04 -40.10
C CYS A 24 34.07 20.40 -40.10
N VAL A 25 34.89 21.46 -40.23
CA VAL A 25 34.69 22.77 -40.88
C VAL A 25 33.38 23.57 -40.73
N LEU A 26 33.57 24.80 -40.22
CA LEU A 26 32.72 25.96 -40.54
C LEU A 26 32.78 26.27 -42.05
N SER A 27 31.66 26.72 -42.61
CA SER A 27 31.65 27.54 -43.83
C SER A 27 30.73 28.75 -43.61
N LEU A 28 31.28 29.94 -43.84
CA LEU A 28 30.61 31.23 -43.65
C LEU A 28 30.18 31.76 -45.03
N SER A 29 28.90 32.11 -45.21
CA SER A 29 28.40 32.77 -46.42
C SER A 29 27.35 33.81 -46.06
N LEU A 30 27.66 35.09 -46.29
CA LEU A 30 26.66 36.16 -46.26
C LEU A 30 26.01 36.32 -47.65
N ALA A 31 24.67 36.44 -47.67
CA ALA A 31 23.93 37.04 -48.78
C ALA A 31 22.68 37.75 -48.21
N THR A 32 22.31 38.88 -48.82
CA THR A 32 21.55 39.95 -48.17
C THR A 32 20.18 40.20 -48.81
N THR A 33 19.09 39.83 -48.11
CA THR A 33 17.72 40.43 -48.16
C THR A 33 16.97 40.59 -49.51
N PRO A 34 15.69 41.00 -49.54
CA PRO A 34 14.53 40.43 -48.84
C PRO A 34 13.35 40.14 -49.82
N ALA A 35 12.33 39.40 -49.39
CA ALA A 35 11.02 39.39 -50.08
C ALA A 35 9.87 39.23 -49.07
N LEU A 36 8.92 40.17 -49.12
CA LEU A 36 7.78 40.26 -48.21
C LEU A 36 6.51 39.71 -48.89
N LEU A 37 5.91 38.64 -48.38
CA LEU A 37 4.54 38.23 -48.71
C LEU A 37 3.83 37.67 -47.47
N PRO A 38 2.64 38.19 -47.11
CA PRO A 38 1.85 37.64 -46.01
C PRO A 38 0.95 36.50 -46.53
N ALA A 39 1.27 35.25 -46.18
CA ALA A 39 0.35 34.13 -46.30
C ALA A 39 -0.28 33.88 -44.92
N GLY A 40 -1.59 34.09 -44.81
CA GLY A 40 -2.31 33.92 -43.55
C GLY A 40 -2.30 32.46 -43.11
N ALA A 41 -1.43 32.13 -42.15
CA ALA A 41 -1.49 30.87 -41.42
C ALA A 41 -2.76 30.87 -40.57
N ARG A 42 -3.86 30.36 -41.15
CA ARG A 42 -5.06 30.00 -40.41
C ARG A 42 -4.67 28.89 -39.45
N ALA A 43 -4.40 29.25 -38.20
CA ALA A 43 -4.22 28.29 -37.12
C ALA A 43 -5.46 27.39 -37.10
N ALA A 44 -5.29 26.15 -37.56
CA ALA A 44 -6.22 25.10 -37.24
C ALA A 44 -6.04 24.86 -35.75
N ALA A 45 -6.94 25.43 -34.95
CA ALA A 45 -7.06 25.04 -33.55
C ALA A 45 -7.40 23.55 -33.57
N GLU A 46 -6.43 22.71 -33.23
CA GLU A 46 -6.68 21.32 -32.94
C GLU A 46 -7.75 21.27 -31.85
N PRO A 47 -8.82 20.48 -32.00
CA PRO A 47 -9.79 20.33 -30.94
C PRO A 47 -9.05 19.70 -29.77
N ALA A 48 -8.89 20.47 -28.68
CA ALA A 48 -8.46 19.91 -27.42
C ALA A 48 -9.51 18.87 -27.01
N THR A 49 -9.17 17.59 -27.19
CA THR A 49 -10.01 16.48 -26.78
C THR A 49 -10.07 16.51 -25.26
N ALA A 50 -11.09 17.18 -24.72
CA ALA A 50 -11.38 17.15 -23.31
C ALA A 50 -11.70 15.69 -22.94
N SER A 51 -10.77 15.04 -22.24
CA SER A 51 -10.94 13.69 -21.72
C SER A 51 -12.12 13.68 -20.75
N GLN A 52 -13.27 13.18 -21.22
CA GLN A 52 -14.47 13.08 -20.39
C GLN A 52 -14.35 11.87 -19.46
N GLY A 53 -14.46 12.11 -18.15
CA GLY A 53 -14.95 11.10 -17.21
C GLY A 53 -14.03 9.92 -16.87
N ALA A 54 -12.71 10.05 -17.00
CA ALA A 54 -11.81 9.15 -16.27
C ALA A 54 -11.73 9.60 -14.80
N LEU A 55 -12.12 8.73 -13.87
CA LEU A 55 -11.77 8.85 -12.45
C LEU A 55 -10.24 8.94 -12.34
N SER A 56 -9.73 9.73 -11.38
CA SER A 56 -8.29 9.68 -11.08
C SER A 56 -7.91 8.31 -10.50
N GLU A 57 -6.63 7.98 -10.54
CA GLU A 57 -6.12 6.70 -10.01
C GLU A 57 -6.41 6.59 -8.50
N THR A 58 -6.30 7.71 -7.79
CA THR A 58 -6.76 7.90 -6.40
C THR A 58 -8.26 7.70 -6.24
N ASP A 59 -9.11 8.37 -7.03
CA ASP A 59 -10.58 8.23 -6.93
C ASP A 59 -11.01 6.77 -7.14
N ARG A 60 -10.32 6.04 -8.02
CA ARG A 60 -10.63 4.62 -8.28
C ARG A 60 -10.24 3.72 -7.12
N LEU A 61 -9.04 3.92 -6.53
CA LEU A 61 -8.63 3.18 -5.33
C LEU A 61 -9.58 3.46 -4.17
N SER A 62 -9.90 4.75 -3.95
CA SER A 62 -10.86 5.17 -2.94
C SER A 62 -12.25 4.56 -3.18
N ALA A 63 -12.74 4.50 -4.42
CA ALA A 63 -14.04 3.88 -4.72
C ALA A 63 -14.09 2.38 -4.41
N LEU A 64 -13.02 1.62 -4.72
CA LEU A 64 -12.92 0.20 -4.39
C LEU A 64 -12.88 -0.08 -2.88
N LEU A 65 -12.42 0.88 -2.09
CA LEU A 65 -12.29 0.76 -0.63
C LEU A 65 -13.44 1.43 0.15
N ALA A 66 -14.12 2.42 -0.42
CA ALA A 66 -15.16 3.21 0.25
C ALA A 66 -16.47 2.44 0.47
N ASP A 67 -16.85 1.55 -0.46
CA ASP A 67 -18.05 0.72 -0.37
C ASP A 67 -17.90 -0.46 0.63
N LEU A 68 -16.74 -0.59 1.28
CA LEU A 68 -16.47 -1.59 2.32
C LEU A 68 -16.83 -1.03 3.71
N THR A 69 -18.06 -1.27 4.16
CA THR A 69 -18.51 -0.93 5.53
C THR A 69 -18.01 -1.95 6.56
N THR A 70 -17.98 -3.23 6.18
CA THR A 70 -17.29 -4.30 6.91
C THR A 70 -16.52 -5.17 5.94
N PHE A 71 -15.41 -5.76 6.41
CA PHE A 71 -14.65 -6.75 5.65
C PHE A 71 -14.04 -7.76 6.63
N ARG A 72 -14.28 -9.05 6.40
CA ARG A 72 -13.70 -10.18 7.13
C ARG A 72 -12.94 -11.07 6.15
N ALA A 73 -11.77 -11.54 6.54
CA ALA A 73 -10.98 -12.51 5.78
C ALA A 73 -10.09 -13.34 6.70
N ASP A 74 -9.67 -14.50 6.19
CA ASP A 74 -8.47 -15.18 6.69
C ASP A 74 -7.29 -14.66 5.86
N VAL A 75 -6.18 -14.29 6.48
CA VAL A 75 -5.01 -13.72 5.81
C VAL A 75 -3.81 -14.66 5.95
N ARG A 76 -3.14 -14.96 4.84
CA ARG A 76 -1.78 -15.51 4.90
C ARG A 76 -0.77 -14.39 4.74
N GLN A 77 0.12 -14.26 5.71
CA GLN A 77 1.32 -13.45 5.61
C GLN A 77 2.51 -14.29 5.14
N LEU A 78 3.33 -13.72 4.25
CA LEU A 78 4.64 -14.26 3.88
C LEU A 78 5.67 -13.13 3.86
N ILE A 79 6.65 -13.19 4.77
CA ILE A 79 7.78 -12.26 4.83
C ILE A 79 8.99 -12.92 4.17
N THR A 80 9.58 -12.25 3.19
CA THR A 80 10.78 -12.71 2.47
C THR A 80 11.89 -11.68 2.45
N GLU A 81 13.14 -12.15 2.48
CA GLU A 81 14.30 -11.31 2.20
C GLU A 81 14.39 -10.90 0.72
N SER A 82 15.22 -9.89 0.43
CA SER A 82 15.64 -9.55 -0.94
C SER A 82 16.30 -10.71 -1.69
N SER A 83 16.84 -11.70 -0.97
CA SER A 83 17.40 -12.96 -1.49
C SER A 83 16.34 -13.94 -2.02
N GLY A 84 15.06 -13.77 -1.62
CA GLY A 84 13.98 -14.73 -1.81
C GLY A 84 13.89 -15.82 -0.74
N GLY A 85 14.72 -15.76 0.31
CA GLY A 85 14.55 -16.60 1.50
C GLY A 85 13.30 -16.20 2.29
N VAL A 86 12.50 -17.18 2.72
CA VAL A 86 11.37 -16.97 3.62
C VAL A 86 11.91 -16.73 5.03
N LEU A 87 11.48 -15.62 5.64
CA LEU A 87 11.76 -15.28 7.05
C LEU A 87 10.63 -15.78 7.94
N GLU A 88 9.39 -15.55 7.52
CA GLU A 88 8.19 -15.88 8.28
C GLU A 88 7.02 -16.20 7.34
N GLU A 89 6.15 -17.12 7.76
CA GLU A 89 4.85 -17.38 7.18
C GLU A 89 3.85 -17.45 8.34
N SER A 90 2.78 -16.68 8.29
CA SER A 90 1.86 -16.46 9.41
C SER A 90 0.40 -16.59 8.94
N ASP A 91 -0.45 -17.27 9.70
CA ASP A 91 -1.91 -17.35 9.44
C ASP A 91 -2.62 -16.38 10.40
N ILE A 92 -3.47 -15.51 9.86
CA ILE A 92 -4.07 -14.36 10.56
C ILE A 92 -5.59 -14.33 10.36
N LEU A 93 -6.35 -13.92 11.38
CA LEU A 93 -7.76 -13.55 11.26
C LEU A 93 -7.88 -12.02 11.16
N PHE A 94 -8.51 -11.54 10.09
CA PHE A 94 -8.68 -10.11 9.82
C PHE A 94 -10.16 -9.72 9.81
N MET A 95 -10.51 -8.67 10.56
CA MET A 95 -11.83 -8.03 10.50
C MET A 95 -11.72 -6.50 10.56
N LEU A 96 -12.51 -5.84 9.72
CA LEU A 96 -12.68 -4.39 9.62
C LEU A 96 -14.15 -4.04 9.75
N LYS A 97 -14.46 -2.94 10.44
CA LYS A 97 -15.77 -2.30 10.51
C LYS A 97 -15.59 -0.78 10.53
N ARG A 98 -15.89 -0.12 9.42
CA ARG A 98 -15.86 1.35 9.37
C ARG A 98 -16.90 1.96 10.34
N PRO A 99 -16.62 3.11 10.96
CA PRO A 99 -15.41 3.94 10.76
C PRO A 99 -14.19 3.56 11.62
N HIS A 100 -14.32 2.62 12.56
CA HIS A 100 -13.41 2.58 13.73
C HIS A 100 -12.95 1.18 14.21
N GLY A 101 -13.63 0.10 13.82
CA GLY A 101 -13.29 -1.25 14.24
C GLY A 101 -12.21 -1.86 13.34
N PHE A 102 -11.07 -2.25 13.91
CA PHE A 102 -10.05 -3.07 13.25
C PHE A 102 -9.61 -4.20 14.19
N TYR A 103 -9.40 -5.38 13.64
CA TYR A 103 -9.02 -6.60 14.34
C TYR A 103 -8.06 -7.42 13.48
N TRP A 104 -6.92 -7.77 14.05
CA TRP A 104 -5.86 -8.54 13.43
C TRP A 104 -5.29 -9.51 14.47
N GLU A 105 -5.62 -10.79 14.33
CA GLU A 105 -5.15 -11.85 15.24
C GLU A 105 -4.23 -12.80 14.46
N THR A 106 -2.92 -12.71 14.71
CA THR A 106 -1.95 -13.70 14.25
C THR A 106 -2.13 -14.98 15.08
N LEU A 107 -2.49 -16.09 14.43
CA LEU A 107 -2.72 -17.38 15.10
C LEU A 107 -1.43 -18.20 15.25
N ALA A 108 -0.51 -18.05 14.30
CA ALA A 108 0.76 -18.77 14.21
C ALA A 108 1.75 -17.98 13.33
N PRO A 109 3.07 -18.11 13.53
CA PRO A 109 3.74 -18.99 14.51
C PRO A 109 3.85 -18.37 15.92
N PHE A 110 3.73 -17.05 16.04
CA PHE A 110 3.72 -16.30 17.29
C PHE A 110 2.37 -15.64 17.43
N ALA A 111 1.68 -15.86 18.55
CA ALA A 111 0.35 -15.33 18.73
C ALA A 111 0.42 -13.84 19.11
N GLU A 112 -0.33 -13.01 18.39
CA GLU A 112 -0.44 -11.56 18.61
C GLU A 112 -1.83 -11.09 18.20
N LEU A 113 -2.48 -10.29 19.04
CA LEU A 113 -3.76 -9.65 18.76
C LEU A 113 -3.59 -8.14 18.76
N ILE A 114 -3.83 -7.51 17.60
CA ILE A 114 -3.94 -6.06 17.44
C ILE A 114 -5.40 -5.74 17.17
N VAL A 115 -6.04 -4.96 18.05
CA VAL A 115 -7.45 -4.61 17.93
C VAL A 115 -7.69 -3.17 18.38
N THR A 116 -8.60 -2.47 17.72
CA THR A 116 -9.03 -1.12 18.08
C THR A 116 -10.51 -0.92 17.82
N ASN A 117 -11.13 -0.11 18.67
CA ASN A 117 -12.50 0.39 18.54
C ASN A 117 -12.56 1.85 18.05
N GLY A 118 -11.43 2.43 17.64
CA GLY A 118 -11.25 3.83 17.21
C GLY A 118 -10.92 4.83 18.31
N ASP A 119 -11.02 4.43 19.58
CA ASP A 119 -10.60 5.25 20.73
C ASP A 119 -9.34 4.67 21.40
N THR A 120 -9.22 3.35 21.47
CA THR A 120 -8.11 2.64 22.13
C THR A 120 -7.57 1.54 21.23
N LEU A 121 -6.26 1.47 21.13
CA LEU A 121 -5.52 0.38 20.50
C LEU A 121 -5.04 -0.58 21.59
N TRP A 122 -5.29 -1.87 21.41
CA TRP A 122 -4.72 -2.94 22.21
C TRP A 122 -3.79 -3.78 21.33
N ASN A 123 -2.53 -3.96 21.77
CA ASN A 123 -1.64 -5.00 21.26
C ASN A 123 -1.38 -6.01 22.39
N TYR A 124 -1.85 -7.25 22.21
CA TYR A 124 -1.69 -8.33 23.16
C TYR A 124 -0.82 -9.46 22.59
N GLN A 125 0.28 -9.76 23.28
CA GLN A 125 1.25 -10.80 22.93
C GLN A 125 1.24 -11.90 24.02
N PRO A 126 0.37 -12.92 23.94
CA PRO A 126 0.22 -13.96 24.96
C PRO A 126 1.51 -14.72 25.28
N ASP A 127 2.37 -14.98 24.29
CA ASP A 127 3.64 -15.70 24.50
C ASP A 127 4.65 -14.90 25.34
N LEU A 128 4.55 -13.56 25.31
CA LEU A 128 5.36 -12.65 26.13
C LEU A 128 4.65 -12.25 27.43
N LEU A 129 3.38 -12.62 27.61
CA LEU A 129 2.49 -12.14 28.67
C LEU A 129 2.50 -10.60 28.74
N GLN A 130 2.38 -9.93 27.60
CA GLN A 130 2.39 -8.47 27.50
C GLN A 130 1.11 -7.94 26.85
N LEU A 131 0.55 -6.88 27.41
CA LEU A 131 -0.50 -6.06 26.82
C LEU A 131 -0.02 -4.61 26.77
N THR A 132 0.09 -4.04 25.57
CA THR A 132 0.24 -2.59 25.37
C THR A 132 -1.12 -1.97 25.05
N ILE A 133 -1.42 -0.83 25.67
CA ILE A 133 -2.65 -0.06 25.46
C ILE A 133 -2.26 1.37 25.09
N ASP A 134 -2.68 1.83 23.92
CA ASP A 134 -2.38 3.16 23.38
C ASP A 134 -3.68 3.89 23.00
N ASP A 135 -3.64 5.21 22.92
CA ASP A 135 -4.75 5.99 22.32
C ASP A 135 -4.73 5.72 20.81
N TRP A 136 -5.89 5.46 20.19
CA TRP A 136 -5.91 5.24 18.74
C TRP A 136 -5.61 6.54 17.98
N ASN A 137 -4.45 6.58 17.31
CA ASN A 137 -4.06 7.68 16.44
C ASN A 137 -3.80 7.15 15.01
N PRO A 138 -4.69 7.42 14.04
CA PRO A 138 -4.52 6.92 12.67
C PRO A 138 -3.27 7.49 11.98
N ASP A 139 -2.88 8.73 12.31
CA ASP A 139 -1.72 9.40 11.72
C ASP A 139 -0.38 8.73 12.11
N GLU A 140 -0.35 7.96 13.20
CA GLU A 140 0.82 7.24 13.72
C GLU A 140 0.81 5.73 13.38
N SER A 141 -0.29 5.24 12.80
CA SER A 141 -0.44 3.84 12.37
C SER A 141 0.49 3.51 11.20
N GLU A 142 0.96 2.26 11.12
CA GLU A 142 1.66 1.77 9.93
C GLU A 142 0.75 1.91 8.69
N LEU A 143 1.31 2.34 7.56
CA LEU A 143 0.62 2.50 6.26
C LEU A 143 -0.31 1.34 5.92
N ALA A 144 0.14 0.12 6.24
CA ALA A 144 -0.56 -1.11 5.97
C ALA A 144 -1.89 -1.21 6.75
N ALA A 145 -1.89 -0.75 8.00
CA ALA A 145 -3.09 -0.65 8.83
C ALA A 145 -3.95 0.58 8.47
N GLN A 146 -3.38 1.69 7.99
CA GLN A 146 -4.16 2.81 7.41
C GLN A 146 -4.93 2.39 6.14
N LEU A 147 -4.24 1.68 5.23
CA LEU A 147 -4.83 1.10 4.01
C LEU A 147 -5.99 0.16 4.34
N LEU A 148 -5.82 -0.71 5.33
CA LEU A 148 -6.83 -1.67 5.76
C LEU A 148 -7.94 -1.05 6.61
N GLY A 149 -7.64 -0.04 7.44
CA GLY A 149 -8.61 0.81 8.14
C GLY A 149 -9.48 1.63 7.17
N GLY A 150 -8.97 1.84 5.96
CA GLY A 150 -9.69 2.42 4.84
C GLY A 150 -9.56 3.95 4.75
N GLU A 151 -8.50 4.52 5.33
CA GLU A 151 -8.21 5.97 5.36
C GLU A 151 -7.53 6.43 4.07
N THR A 152 -8.21 6.20 2.94
CA THR A 152 -7.66 6.40 1.58
C THR A 152 -7.41 7.86 1.21
N GLU A 153 -8.00 8.82 1.92
CA GLU A 153 -7.80 10.25 1.66
C GLU A 153 -6.39 10.70 2.05
N ALA A 154 -5.86 10.27 3.21
CA ALA A 154 -4.50 10.60 3.65
C ALA A 154 -3.41 10.02 2.72
N ILE A 155 -3.64 8.80 2.22
CA ILE A 155 -2.71 8.10 1.32
C ILE A 155 -2.45 8.88 0.02
N ALA A 156 -3.39 9.72 -0.43
CA ALA A 156 -3.22 10.54 -1.63
C ALA A 156 -2.20 11.68 -1.47
N ASP A 157 -1.98 12.18 -0.25
CA ASP A 157 -1.04 13.26 0.05
C ASP A 157 0.40 12.74 0.20
N ASP A 158 0.57 11.49 0.66
CA ASP A 158 1.89 10.88 0.89
C ASP A 158 2.38 9.96 -0.23
N TYR A 159 1.50 9.48 -1.12
CA TYR A 159 1.85 8.49 -2.17
C TYR A 159 1.44 8.95 -3.56
N SER A 160 2.36 8.76 -4.52
CA SER A 160 1.97 8.67 -5.94
C SER A 160 1.32 7.31 -6.20
N ILE A 161 0.11 7.34 -6.77
CA ILE A 161 -0.72 6.15 -7.03
C ILE A 161 -0.76 5.92 -8.54
N GLN A 162 -0.43 4.70 -8.97
CA GLN A 162 -0.62 4.24 -10.34
C GLN A 162 -1.66 3.12 -10.37
N ALA A 163 -2.64 3.17 -11.29
CA ALA A 163 -3.64 2.13 -11.50
C ALA A 163 -3.40 1.38 -12.82
N VAL A 164 -3.30 0.06 -12.74
CA VAL A 164 -3.05 -0.84 -13.88
C VAL A 164 -4.22 -1.82 -14.01
N PRO A 165 -5.06 -1.72 -15.06
CA PRO A 165 -6.10 -2.71 -15.30
C PRO A 165 -5.47 -4.03 -15.74
N VAL A 166 -5.90 -5.12 -15.11
CA VAL A 166 -5.41 -6.49 -15.41
C VAL A 166 -6.46 -7.28 -16.19
N SER A 167 -7.74 -7.09 -15.88
CA SER A 167 -8.89 -7.57 -16.66
C SER A 167 -10.01 -6.51 -16.70
N ASP A 168 -11.25 -6.91 -16.97
CA ASP A 168 -12.40 -5.98 -16.93
C ASP A 168 -12.71 -5.50 -15.49
N ASP A 169 -12.59 -6.40 -14.50
CA ASP A 169 -12.89 -6.15 -13.07
C ASP A 169 -11.66 -6.30 -12.14
N ASP A 170 -10.50 -6.74 -12.67
CA ASP A 170 -9.27 -6.90 -11.89
C ASP A 170 -8.32 -5.70 -12.05
N TRP A 171 -7.78 -5.20 -10.93
CA TRP A 171 -6.93 -4.01 -10.89
C TRP A 171 -5.70 -4.21 -10.00
N GLU A 172 -4.54 -3.76 -10.47
CA GLU A 172 -3.33 -3.60 -9.67
C GLU A 172 -3.08 -2.11 -9.41
N PHE A 173 -2.89 -1.72 -8.16
CA PHE A 173 -2.47 -0.39 -7.76
C PHE A 173 -1.04 -0.42 -7.27
N VAL A 174 -0.21 0.53 -7.69
CA VAL A 174 1.18 0.69 -7.24
C VAL A 174 1.32 2.05 -6.59
N LEU A 175 1.51 2.03 -5.27
CA LEU A 175 1.71 3.20 -4.43
C LEU A 175 3.21 3.38 -4.21
N ARG A 176 3.72 4.60 -4.43
CA ARG A 176 5.13 4.96 -4.15
C ARG A 176 5.19 6.21 -3.28
N PRO A 177 5.88 6.16 -2.12
CA PRO A 177 5.94 7.30 -1.22
C PRO A 177 6.60 8.49 -1.90
N LEU A 178 6.09 9.68 -1.59
CA LEU A 178 6.66 10.95 -2.05
C LEU A 178 7.85 11.39 -1.17
N ASP A 179 7.88 10.97 0.09
CA ASP A 179 9.02 11.19 0.99
C ASP A 179 10.18 10.21 0.70
N PRO A 180 11.37 10.70 0.29
CA PRO A 180 12.56 9.85 0.10
C PRO A 180 13.12 9.25 1.41
N ALA A 181 12.64 9.64 2.59
CA ALA A 181 13.00 9.02 3.86
C ALA A 181 12.11 7.79 4.23
N SER A 182 11.09 7.48 3.43
CA SER A 182 10.20 6.34 3.67
C SER A 182 10.95 5.00 3.72
N LEU A 183 10.50 4.11 4.60
CA LEU A 183 11.02 2.74 4.71
C LEU A 183 10.58 1.85 3.54
N TYR A 184 9.48 2.19 2.87
CA TYR A 184 8.93 1.46 1.72
C TYR A 184 9.52 1.97 0.40
N GLU A 185 9.86 1.05 -0.50
CA GLU A 185 10.14 1.35 -1.91
C GLU A 185 8.83 1.51 -2.72
N ARG A 186 7.84 0.68 -2.38
CA ARG A 186 6.48 0.70 -2.93
C ARG A 186 5.55 -0.20 -2.11
N VAL A 187 4.25 0.06 -2.20
CA VAL A 187 3.19 -0.89 -1.85
C VAL A 187 2.38 -1.20 -3.09
N MET A 188 1.94 -2.44 -3.24
CA MET A 188 1.12 -2.90 -4.35
C MET A 188 -0.16 -3.54 -3.81
N LEU A 189 -1.33 -3.14 -4.32
CA LEU A 189 -2.61 -3.74 -3.97
C LEU A 189 -3.18 -4.41 -5.21
N TYR A 190 -3.65 -5.65 -5.07
CA TYR A 190 -4.30 -6.38 -6.15
C TYR A 190 -5.77 -6.65 -5.79
N PHE A 191 -6.66 -6.35 -6.71
CA PHE A 191 -8.09 -6.54 -6.60
C PHE A 191 -8.57 -7.54 -7.67
N THR A 192 -9.45 -8.46 -7.26
CA THR A 192 -10.13 -9.44 -8.12
C THR A 192 -11.63 -9.31 -7.89
N ASP A 193 -12.45 -9.29 -8.96
CA ASP A 193 -13.91 -9.06 -8.86
C ASP A 193 -14.27 -7.78 -8.05
N ASN A 194 -13.45 -6.72 -8.17
CA ASN A 194 -13.48 -5.49 -7.35
C ASN A 194 -13.28 -5.68 -5.82
N LEU A 195 -12.83 -6.85 -5.35
CA LEU A 195 -12.49 -7.14 -3.95
C LEU A 195 -10.97 -7.21 -3.74
N LEU A 196 -10.47 -6.73 -2.60
CA LEU A 196 -9.05 -6.86 -2.25
C LEU A 196 -8.67 -8.34 -2.21
N GLU A 197 -7.63 -8.73 -2.95
CA GLU A 197 -7.08 -10.08 -3.03
C GLU A 197 -5.74 -10.16 -2.30
N SER A 198 -4.86 -9.17 -2.51
CA SER A 198 -3.57 -9.12 -1.82
C SER A 198 -2.99 -7.72 -1.67
N ILE A 199 -2.12 -7.56 -0.68
CA ILE A 199 -1.22 -6.41 -0.50
C ILE A 199 0.22 -6.94 -0.49
N LEU A 200 1.10 -6.31 -1.26
CA LEU A 200 2.54 -6.57 -1.28
C LEU A 200 3.29 -5.29 -0.89
N LEU A 201 3.91 -5.30 0.27
CA LEU A 201 4.82 -4.25 0.74
C LEU A 201 6.24 -4.62 0.33
N ILE A 202 6.99 -3.66 -0.22
CA ILE A 202 8.41 -3.82 -0.56
C ILE A 202 9.20 -2.72 0.15
N ASN A 203 10.08 -3.11 1.05
CA ASN A 203 10.94 -2.19 1.81
C ASN A 203 12.18 -1.79 1.00
N THR A 204 12.78 -0.65 1.33
CA THR A 204 14.00 -0.12 0.68
C THR A 204 15.23 -1.04 0.83
N ASN A 205 15.24 -1.93 1.83
CA ASN A 205 16.24 -2.99 1.99
C ASN A 205 15.96 -4.24 1.10
N GLY A 206 14.84 -4.23 0.36
CA GLY A 206 14.37 -5.29 -0.51
C GLY A 206 13.64 -6.45 0.18
N GLN A 207 13.42 -6.39 1.50
CA GLN A 207 12.48 -7.26 2.20
C GLN A 207 11.07 -7.05 1.64
N ARG A 208 10.26 -8.10 1.61
CA ARG A 208 8.87 -8.06 1.13
C ARG A 208 7.94 -8.72 2.12
N THR A 209 6.79 -8.11 2.35
CA THR A 209 5.68 -8.69 3.10
C THR A 209 4.50 -8.81 2.14
N LEU A 210 4.05 -10.04 1.91
CA LEU A 210 2.86 -10.35 1.13
C LEU A 210 1.73 -10.74 2.08
N TRP A 211 0.55 -10.16 1.88
CA TRP A 211 -0.70 -10.56 2.52
C TRP A 211 -1.69 -11.02 1.46
N GLU A 212 -2.17 -12.25 1.57
CA GLU A 212 -3.19 -12.84 0.69
C GLU A 212 -4.51 -13.03 1.48
N PHE A 213 -5.62 -12.49 0.96
CA PHE A 213 -6.92 -12.47 1.64
C PHE A 213 -7.85 -13.57 1.11
N TYR A 214 -8.16 -14.55 1.95
CA TYR A 214 -9.02 -15.68 1.66
C TYR A 214 -10.35 -15.62 2.43
N ASN A 215 -11.33 -16.43 2.02
CA ASN A 215 -12.66 -16.53 2.67
C ASN A 215 -13.37 -15.18 2.90
N ARG A 216 -13.11 -14.23 2.00
CA ARG A 216 -13.53 -12.83 2.04
C ARG A 216 -15.05 -12.68 2.15
N GLN A 217 -15.48 -11.93 3.15
CA GLN A 217 -16.89 -11.56 3.39
C GLN A 217 -16.93 -10.04 3.58
N ILE A 218 -17.75 -9.34 2.79
CA ILE A 218 -17.87 -7.88 2.86
C ILE A 218 -19.32 -7.46 3.14
N ASN A 219 -19.48 -6.33 3.84
CA ASN A 219 -20.78 -5.73 4.15
C ASN A 219 -21.77 -6.64 4.92
N GLU A 220 -21.26 -7.70 5.56
CA GLU A 220 -21.98 -8.53 6.52
C GLU A 220 -21.87 -7.94 7.94
N PRO A 221 -22.88 -8.09 8.81
CA PRO A 221 -22.87 -7.49 10.14
C PRO A 221 -21.84 -8.13 11.06
N ILE A 222 -20.98 -7.31 11.66
CA ILE A 222 -20.02 -7.67 12.71
C ILE A 222 -20.42 -6.95 14.02
N ASP A 223 -20.43 -7.69 15.13
CA ASP A 223 -20.73 -7.13 16.46
C ASP A 223 -19.61 -6.18 16.91
N ASP A 224 -19.97 -5.06 17.56
CA ASP A 224 -19.00 -4.09 18.07
C ASP A 224 -18.10 -4.69 19.17
N ALA A 225 -18.60 -5.69 19.91
CA ALA A 225 -17.82 -6.39 20.94
C ALA A 225 -16.61 -7.17 20.40
N VAL A 226 -16.52 -7.40 19.08
CA VAL A 226 -15.33 -7.99 18.44
C VAL A 226 -14.14 -7.02 18.47
N PHE A 227 -14.40 -5.72 18.48
CA PHE A 227 -13.39 -4.66 18.39
C PHE A 227 -12.94 -4.14 19.76
N THR A 228 -13.29 -4.85 20.84
CA THR A 228 -12.90 -4.52 22.22
C THR A 228 -12.18 -5.71 22.84
N PHE A 229 -11.05 -5.45 23.52
CA PHE A 229 -10.29 -6.49 24.21
C PHE A 229 -10.44 -6.41 25.73
N ASP A 230 -10.73 -7.55 26.35
CA ASP A 230 -10.68 -7.74 27.81
C ASP A 230 -9.60 -8.80 28.09
N PRO A 231 -8.46 -8.43 28.70
CA PRO A 231 -7.36 -9.37 28.93
C PRO A 231 -7.74 -10.47 29.94
N PRO A 232 -7.14 -11.66 29.83
CA PRO A 232 -7.34 -12.71 30.83
C PRO A 232 -6.82 -12.27 32.20
N GLU A 233 -7.48 -12.71 33.28
CA GLU A 233 -6.99 -12.54 34.65
C GLU A 233 -5.69 -13.34 34.87
N ASP A 234 -4.54 -12.74 34.60
CA ASP A 234 -3.21 -13.27 34.92
C ASP A 234 -2.39 -12.25 35.73
N ASN A 235 -1.81 -12.71 36.85
CA ASN A 235 -0.95 -11.88 37.70
C ASN A 235 0.46 -11.67 37.13
N PHE A 236 0.79 -12.35 36.04
CA PHE A 236 2.06 -12.22 35.31
C PHE A 236 1.94 -11.42 34.02
N LEU A 237 0.73 -10.97 33.65
CA LEU A 237 0.51 -10.07 32.51
C LEU A 237 1.13 -8.70 32.80
N ASP A 238 2.13 -8.32 32.01
CA ASP A 238 2.69 -6.97 32.02
C ASP A 238 1.77 -6.05 31.20
N VAL A 239 1.19 -5.04 31.85
CA VAL A 239 0.24 -4.10 31.23
C VAL A 239 0.90 -2.73 31.13
N ILE A 240 1.17 -2.32 29.90
CA ILE A 240 1.76 -1.03 29.55
C ILE A 240 0.63 -0.14 29.00
N ASP A 241 0.08 0.73 29.84
CA ASP A 241 -0.94 1.71 29.44
C ASP A 241 -0.27 3.06 29.16
N ASN A 242 -0.10 3.38 27.89
CA ASN A 242 0.52 4.61 27.39
C ASN A 242 -0.49 5.73 27.17
N ARG A 243 -1.79 5.46 27.30
CA ARG A 243 -2.85 6.43 27.02
C ARG A 243 -2.66 7.70 27.83
N THR A 244 -2.98 8.82 27.20
CA THR A 244 -2.91 10.13 27.82
C THR A 244 -4.00 10.22 28.88
N ALA A 245 -3.65 9.88 30.12
CA ALA A 245 -4.53 10.11 31.26
C ALA A 245 -5.01 11.56 31.22
N ALA A 246 -6.33 11.75 31.09
CA ALA A 246 -6.93 13.07 31.12
C ALA A 246 -6.42 13.78 32.39
N HIS A 247 -5.66 14.85 32.20
CA HIS A 247 -5.02 15.55 33.30
C HIS A 247 -6.10 16.10 34.24
N ASP A 248 -6.32 15.41 35.36
CA ASP A 248 -7.02 15.94 36.53
C ASP A 248 -6.14 17.05 37.14
N GLU A 249 -6.09 18.21 36.49
CA GLU A 249 -5.75 19.49 37.12
C GLU A 249 -6.89 19.90 38.07
N THR A 250 -7.07 19.12 39.14
CA THR A 250 -7.86 19.52 40.31
C THR A 250 -7.04 19.26 41.57
N ASP A 251 -6.95 20.28 42.43
CA ASP A 251 -6.25 20.32 43.72
C ASP A 251 -4.70 20.25 43.72
N GLN A 252 -4.08 21.38 43.35
CA GLN A 252 -3.11 22.02 44.27
C GLN A 252 -3.42 23.53 44.43
N LEU A 253 -4.16 23.85 45.51
CA LEU A 253 -4.32 25.19 46.09
C LEU A 253 -3.93 25.16 47.58
#